data_AF-A0A4R3M7L9-F1
#
_entry.id   AF-A0A4R3M7L9-F1
#
_cell.length_a   1.000
_cell.length_b   1.000
_cell.length_c   1.000
_cell.angle_alpha   90.00
_cell.angle_beta   90.00
_cell.angle_gamma   90.00
#
_symmetry.space_group_name_H-M   'P 1'
#
loop_
_entity.id
_entity.type
_entity.pdbx_description
1 polymer ?
#
loop_
_entity_poly.entity_id
_entity_poly.type
_entity_poly.pdbx_seq_one_letter_code
_entity_poly.pdbx_strand_id
1 'polypeptide(L)'
;MGYGHESVVLHSDIEKVKKSLPMIHLVFSNLKTWLLGTHHGVSAQHLPAYLNEFVFRFNRRFYPMTAFASARGVAVRVTALTYDEFYAMQDSPAPKKL
;
A
#
# COMPACT_ATOMS: atom_id res chain seq x y z
N MET A 1 -1.12 2.09 25.89
CA MET A 1 -1.80 0.79 25.75
C MET A 1 -1.27 0.14 24.48
N GLY A 2 -0.47 -0.92 24.61
CA GLY A 2 0.20 -1.57 23.50
C GLY A 2 -0.69 -2.68 22.93
N TYR A 3 -0.88 -2.70 21.62
CA TYR A 3 -1.50 -3.83 20.94
C TYR A 3 -0.47 -4.97 20.90
N GLY A 4 -0.78 -6.10 21.53
CA GLY A 4 0.04 -7.31 21.44
C GLY A 4 0.08 -7.78 19.99
N HIS A 5 1.25 -7.77 19.37
CA HIS A 5 1.41 -8.36 18.05
C HIS A 5 1.57 -9.87 18.21
N GLU A 6 0.54 -10.63 17.86
CA GLU A 6 0.59 -12.08 17.82
C GLU A 6 0.87 -12.53 16.37
N SER A 7 2.07 -13.06 16.13
CA SER A 7 2.45 -13.57 14.82
C SER A 7 1.79 -14.94 14.59
N VAL A 8 0.79 -15.00 13.73
CA VAL A 8 0.13 -16.25 13.34
C VAL A 8 0.64 -16.70 11.97
N VAL A 9 1.21 -17.91 11.90
CA VAL A 9 1.61 -18.52 10.62
C VAL A 9 0.36 -19.07 9.93
N LEU A 10 -0.05 -18.41 8.85
CA LEU A 10 -1.32 -18.64 8.14
C LEU A 10 -1.17 -19.56 6.91
N HIS A 11 -0.12 -20.36 6.87
CA HIS A 11 0.19 -21.15 5.67
C HIS A 11 -0.91 -22.17 5.36
N SER A 12 -1.56 -21.99 4.21
CA SER A 12 -2.46 -22.95 3.53
C SER A 12 -3.76 -23.35 4.25
N ASP A 13 -4.03 -22.82 5.44
CA ASP A 13 -5.25 -23.11 6.22
C ASP A 13 -6.27 -21.98 6.08
N ILE A 14 -7.19 -22.15 5.12
CA ILE A 14 -8.23 -21.18 4.78
C ILE A 14 -9.15 -20.88 5.98
N GLU A 15 -9.39 -21.87 6.85
CA GLU A 15 -10.25 -21.70 8.02
C GLU A 15 -9.55 -20.87 9.11
N LYS A 16 -8.25 -21.04 9.30
CA LYS A 16 -7.46 -20.14 10.16
C LYS A 16 -7.37 -18.73 9.60
N VAL A 17 -7.24 -18.54 8.29
CA VAL A 17 -7.24 -17.22 7.65
C VAL A 17 -8.56 -16.49 7.85
N LYS A 18 -9.69 -17.16 7.61
CA LYS A 18 -11.01 -16.58 7.83
C LYS A 18 -11.23 -16.16 9.29
N LYS A 19 -10.77 -16.99 10.24
CA LYS A 19 -10.93 -16.72 11.68
C LYS A 19 -10.03 -15.59 12.18
N SER A 20 -8.79 -15.51 11.69
CA SER A 20 -7.79 -14.54 12.17
C SER A 20 -7.89 -13.18 11.46
N LEU A 21 -8.23 -13.16 10.18
CA LEU A 21 -8.37 -11.95 9.38
C LEU A 21 -9.73 -11.90 8.69
N PRO A 22 -10.85 -11.79 9.43
CA PRO A 22 -12.18 -11.80 8.84
C PRO A 22 -12.39 -10.66 7.83
N MET A 23 -11.70 -9.54 8.01
CA MET A 23 -11.85 -8.33 7.18
C MET A 23 -10.94 -8.28 5.96
N ILE A 24 -10.00 -9.23 5.78
CA ILE A 24 -9.00 -9.15 4.69
C ILE A 24 -9.64 -9.24 3.31
N HIS A 25 -10.69 -10.05 3.18
CA HIS A 25 -11.44 -10.18 1.93
C HIS A 25 -12.08 -8.85 1.51
N LEU A 26 -12.54 -8.03 2.47
CA LEU A 26 -13.08 -6.70 2.18
C LEU A 26 -11.99 -5.75 1.71
N VAL A 27 -10.79 -5.81 2.30
CA VAL A 27 -9.65 -5.01 1.85
C VAL A 27 -9.27 -5.39 0.41
N PHE A 28 -9.20 -6.69 0.09
CA PHE A 28 -8.91 -7.14 -1.27
C PHE A 28 -10.00 -6.80 -2.28
N SER A 29 -11.28 -6.93 -1.92
CA SER A 29 -12.39 -6.50 -2.77
C SER A 29 -12.31 -5.00 -3.04
N ASN A 30 -12.06 -4.18 -2.02
CA ASN A 30 -11.89 -2.74 -2.16
C ASN A 30 -10.69 -2.38 -3.04
N LEU A 31 -9.57 -3.09 -2.90
CA LEU A 31 -8.40 -2.91 -3.74
C LEU A 31 -8.73 -3.19 -5.21
N LYS A 32 -9.40 -4.30 -5.52
CA LYS A 32 -9.81 -4.65 -6.89
C LYS A 32 -10.74 -3.61 -7.48
N THR A 33 -11.76 -3.17 -6.74
CA THR A 33 -12.69 -2.12 -7.19
C THR A 33 -11.98 -0.79 -7.40
N TRP A 34 -11.07 -0.40 -6.51
CA TRP A 34 -10.29 0.84 -6.65
C TRP A 34 -9.37 0.81 -7.87
N LEU A 35 -8.65 -0.30 -8.09
CA LEU A 35 -7.80 -0.50 -9.25
C LEU A 35 -8.61 -0.40 -10.54
N LEU A 36 -9.74 -1.10 -10.64
CA LEU A 36 -10.59 -1.09 -11.82
C LEU A 36 -11.21 0.29 -12.09
N GLY A 37 -11.59 1.03 -11.04
CA GLY A 37 -12.21 2.35 -11.19
C GLY A 37 -11.23 3.48 -11.48
N THR A 38 -10.01 3.42 -10.95
CA THR A 38 -9.02 4.51 -11.06
C THR A 38 -8.04 4.28 -12.21
N HIS A 39 -7.70 3.01 -12.49
CA HIS A 39 -6.72 2.64 -13.50
C HIS A 39 -7.39 1.82 -14.59
N HIS A 40 -7.52 2.39 -15.79
CA HIS A 40 -8.07 1.70 -16.96
C HIS A 40 -7.18 0.52 -17.43
N GLY A 41 -5.92 0.48 -16.97
CA GLY A 41 -5.01 -0.65 -17.14
C GLY A 41 -3.96 -0.62 -16.03
N VAL A 42 -3.71 -1.77 -15.40
CA VAL A 42 -2.71 -1.92 -14.34
C VAL A 42 -1.51 -2.62 -14.92
N SER A 43 -0.38 -1.91 -15.04
CA SER A 43 0.90 -2.52 -15.43
C SER A 43 1.58 -3.15 -14.21
N ALA A 44 2.14 -4.35 -14.39
CA ALA A 44 2.91 -5.03 -13.35
C ALA A 44 4.12 -4.20 -12.89
N GLN A 45 4.71 -3.40 -13.78
CA GLN A 45 5.83 -2.50 -13.48
C GLN A 45 5.47 -1.44 -12.43
N HIS A 46 4.19 -1.05 -12.35
CA HIS A 46 3.70 0.01 -11.46
C HIS A 46 2.95 -0.53 -10.24
N LEU A 47 2.90 -1.85 -10.09
CA LEU A 47 2.17 -2.50 -9.01
C LEU A 47 2.58 -1.98 -7.62
N PRO A 48 3.87 -1.78 -7.30
CA PRO A 48 4.24 -1.25 -5.98
C PRO A 48 3.75 0.20 -5.76
N ALA A 49 3.74 1.03 -6.80
CA ALA A 49 3.23 2.39 -6.73
C ALA A 49 1.71 2.42 -6.49
N TYR A 50 0.95 1.57 -7.20
CA TYR A 50 -0.49 1.44 -6.99
C TYR A 50 -0.83 0.94 -5.58
N LEU A 51 -0.08 -0.02 -5.05
CA LEU A 51 -0.28 -0.51 -3.69
C LEU A 51 0.03 0.56 -2.64
N ASN A 52 1.12 1.31 -2.82
CA ASN A 52 1.46 2.43 -1.94
C ASN A 52 0.36 3.50 -1.94
N GLU A 53 -0.18 3.84 -3.12
CA GLU A 53 -1.29 4.79 -3.22
C GLU A 53 -2.57 4.24 -2.55
N PHE A 54 -2.91 2.97 -2.79
CA PHE A 54 -4.07 2.35 -2.16
C PHE A 54 -3.96 2.39 -0.64
N VAL A 55 -2.82 2.00 -0.07
CA VAL A 55 -2.59 2.02 1.39
C VAL A 55 -2.69 3.45 1.93
N PHE A 56 -2.11 4.43 1.22
CA PHE A 56 -2.18 5.83 1.60
C PHE A 56 -3.64 6.33 1.68
N ARG A 57 -4.44 6.03 0.65
CA ARG A 57 -5.86 6.41 0.57
C ARG A 57 -6.70 5.64 1.58
N PHE A 58 -6.54 4.33 1.66
CA PHE A 58 -7.34 3.45 2.52
C PHE A 58 -7.19 3.81 4.00
N ASN A 59 -5.96 4.02 4.46
CA ASN A 59 -5.69 4.36 5.87
C ASN A 59 -6.17 5.76 6.25
N ARG A 60 -6.37 6.67 5.27
CA ARG A 60 -6.76 8.07 5.50
C ARG A 60 -8.16 8.41 4.97
N ARG A 61 -8.95 7.42 4.57
CA ARG A 61 -10.25 7.60 3.88
C ARG A 61 -11.29 8.40 4.66
N PHE A 62 -11.16 8.50 5.98
CA PHE A 62 -12.07 9.26 6.83
C PHE A 62 -11.62 10.70 7.09
N TYR A 63 -10.39 11.06 6.70
CA TYR A 63 -9.78 12.35 7.02
C TYR A 63 -9.14 12.98 5.77
N PRO A 64 -9.97 13.43 4.80
CA PRO A 64 -9.48 13.91 3.51
C PRO A 64 -8.54 15.12 3.63
N MET A 65 -8.82 16.05 4.55
CA MET A 65 -7.97 17.21 4.78
C MET A 65 -6.60 16.83 5.36
N THR A 66 -6.56 15.80 6.22
CA THR A 66 -5.31 15.27 6.78
C THR A 66 -4.50 14.53 5.70
N ALA A 67 -5.16 13.79 4.81
CA ALA A 67 -4.52 13.16 3.67
C ALA A 67 -3.87 14.21 2.75
N PHE A 68 -4.62 15.26 2.40
CA PHE A 68 -4.10 16.35 1.58
C PHE A 68 -2.92 17.08 2.25
N ALA A 69 -3.04 17.41 3.54
CA ALA A 69 -1.94 18.03 4.28
C ALA A 69 -0.69 17.12 4.35
N SER A 70 -0.89 15.80 4.53
CA SER A 70 0.21 14.82 4.53
C SER A 70 0.90 14.74 3.17
N ALA A 71 0.13 14.63 2.09
CA ALA A 71 0.65 14.57 0.73
C ALA A 71 1.44 15.84 0.38
N ARG A 72 0.91 17.02 0.72
CA ARG A 72 1.63 18.29 0.57
C ARG A 72 2.91 18.34 1.41
N GLY A 73 2.86 17.86 2.65
CA GLY A 73 4.03 17.82 3.53
C GLY A 73 5.18 16.99 2.95
N VAL A 74 4.86 15.89 2.26
CA VAL A 74 5.84 15.09 1.53
C VAL A 74 6.31 15.82 0.28
N ALA A 75 5.40 16.38 -0.51
CA ALA A 75 5.72 17.07 -1.76
C ALA A 75 6.66 18.28 -1.56
N VAL A 76 6.56 18.99 -0.44
CA VAL A 76 7.46 20.12 -0.11
C VAL A 76 8.86 19.64 0.30
N ARG A 77 8.99 18.40 0.80
CA ARG A 77 10.25 17.87 1.35
C ARG A 77 11.03 16.99 0.37
N VAL A 78 10.38 16.53 -0.69
CA VAL A 78 10.95 15.58 -1.65
C VAL A 78 11.20 16.31 -2.96
N THR A 79 12.41 16.18 -3.50
CA THR A 79 12.71 16.61 -4.87
C THR A 79 11.91 15.76 -5.84
N ALA A 80 11.19 16.39 -6.78
CA ALA A 80 10.43 15.67 -7.79
C ALA A 80 11.38 14.83 -8.66
N LEU A 81 11.28 13.50 -8.53
CA LEU A 81 12.00 12.56 -9.37
C LEU A 81 11.33 12.47 -10.74
N THR A 82 12.14 12.32 -11.78
CA THR A 82 11.61 11.92 -13.08
C THR A 82 11.08 10.50 -13.01
N TYR A 83 10.21 10.14 -13.96
CA TYR A 83 9.62 8.80 -14.02
C TYR A 83 10.71 7.70 -14.08
N ASP A 84 11.73 7.89 -14.91
CA ASP A 84 12.83 6.92 -15.05
C ASP A 84 13.65 6.79 -13.76
N GLU A 85 13.96 7.92 -13.09
CA GLU A 85 14.65 7.92 -11.80
C GLU A 85 13.84 7.22 -10.71
N PHE A 86 12.52 7.45 -10.67
CA PHE A 86 11.63 6.83 -9.69
C PHE A 86 11.65 5.29 -9.80
N TYR A 87 11.56 4.76 -11.02
CA TYR A 87 11.60 3.31 -11.23
C TYR A 87 13.02 2.73 -11.09
N ALA A 88 14.07 3.47 -11.47
CA ALA A 88 15.45 3.05 -11.24
C ALA A 88 15.79 2.92 -9.73
N MET A 89 15.24 3.80 -8.88
CA MET A 89 15.38 3.69 -7.43
C MET A 89 14.61 2.50 -6.84
N GLN A 90 13.46 2.15 -7.42
CA GLN A 90 12.60 1.07 -6.94
C GLN A 90 13.14 -0.32 -7.31
N ASP A 91 13.87 -0.44 -8.42
CA ASP A 91 14.54 -1.66 -8.89
C ASP A 91 15.91 -1.87 -8.20
N SER A 92 16.42 -0.84 -7.51
CA SER A 92 17.68 -0.93 -6.79
C SER A 92 17.56 -1.91 -5.62
N PRO A 93 18.41 -2.95 -5.53
CA PRO A 93 18.36 -3.90 -4.42
C PRO A 93 18.63 -3.14 -3.12
N ALA A 94 17.71 -3.28 -2.15
CA ALA A 94 17.86 -2.68 -0.83
C ALA A 94 19.29 -2.91 -0.31
N PRO A 95 19.97 -1.88 0.23
CA PRO A 95 21.34 -2.05 0.70
C PRO A 95 21.36 -3.19 1.70
N LYS A 96 22.13 -4.24 1.40
CA LYS A 96 22.39 -5.34 2.33
C LYS A 96 22.93 -4.67 3.60
N LYS A 97 22.14 -4.70 4.67
CA LYS A 97 22.61 -4.29 5.99
C LYS A 97 23.81 -5.18 6.30
N LEU A 98 24.98 -4.57 6.45
CA LEU A 98 26.16 -5.15 7.07
C LEU A 98 25.88 -5.39 8.56
#